data_AF-A0A6G4N0Q3-F1
#
_entry.id   AF-A0A6G4N0Q3-F1
#
_cell.length_a   1.000
_cell.length_b   1.000
_cell.length_c   1.000
_cell.angle_alpha   90.00
_cell.angle_beta   90.00
_cell.angle_gamma   90.00
#
_symmetry.space_group_name_H-M   'P 1'
#
loop_
_entity.id
_entity.type
_entity.pdbx_description
1 polymer ?
#
loop_
_entity_poly.entity_id
_entity_poly.type
_entity_poly.pdbx_seq_one_letter_code
_entity_poly.pdbx_strand_id
1 'polypeptide(L)' 'MTKVKFVESKNQIDKEIDRLEEKIKLSSNETEVVTDNELTRELMEKYVESVICEGSIVQKIIWK' A
#
# COMPACT_ATOMS: atom_id res chain seq x y z
N MET A 1 32.68 -23.36 -7.50
CA MET A 1 32.04 -22.70 -6.35
C MET A 1 32.70 -23.22 -5.09
N THR A 2 33.29 -22.36 -4.23
CA THR A 2 33.85 -22.81 -2.95
C THR A 2 32.81 -22.67 -1.84
N LYS A 3 32.91 -23.50 -0.78
CA LYS A 3 31.99 -23.47 0.36
C LYS A 3 31.88 -22.06 0.99
N VAL A 4 32.98 -21.32 1.04
CA VAL A 4 33.03 -19.94 1.55
C VAL A 4 32.17 -19.00 0.70
N LYS A 5 32.37 -19.01 -0.63
CA LYS A 5 31.59 -18.17 -1.56
C LYS A 5 30.10 -18.49 -1.49
N PHE A 6 29.74 -19.77 -1.30
CA PHE A 6 28.34 -20.18 -1.13
C PHE A 6 27.74 -19.62 0.16
N VAL A 7 28.47 -19.68 1.29
CA VAL A 7 28.02 -19.13 2.57
C VAL A 7 27.88 -17.61 2.53
N GLU A 8 28.81 -16.91 1.88
CA GLU A 8 28.73 -15.45 1.70
C GLU A 8 27.52 -15.05 0.85
N SER A 9 27.30 -15.70 -0.29
CA SER A 9 26.12 -15.44 -1.11
C SER A 9 24.82 -15.74 -0.37
N LYS A 10 24.77 -16.83 0.41
CA LYS A 10 23.60 -17.14 1.24
C LYS A 10 23.32 -16.03 2.26
N ASN A 11 24.33 -15.61 3.02
CA ASN A 11 24.17 -14.54 3.99
C ASN A 11 23.74 -13.20 3.36
N GLN A 12 24.15 -12.94 2.13
CA GLN A 12 23.73 -11.75 1.40
C GLN A 12 22.26 -11.81 1.01
N ILE A 13 21.81 -12.98 0.50
CA ILE A 13 20.41 -13.23 0.15
C ILE A 13 19.51 -13.15 1.40
N ASP A 14 19.91 -13.78 2.51
CA ASP A 14 19.15 -13.77 3.76
C ASP A 14 18.93 -12.31 4.23
N LYS A 15 19.94 -11.45 4.15
CA LYS A 15 19.82 -10.02 4.49
C LYS A 15 18.92 -9.24 3.54
N GLU A 16 18.87 -9.59 2.25
CA GLU A 16 17.96 -8.95 1.31
C GLU A 16 16.51 -9.37 1.55
N ILE A 17 16.27 -10.63 1.93
CA ILE A 17 14.96 -11.13 2.34
C ILE A 17 14.46 -10.34 3.55
N ASP A 18 15.26 -10.24 4.61
CA ASP A 18 14.89 -9.50 5.82
C ASP A 18 14.49 -8.04 5.51
N ARG A 19 15.26 -7.37 4.64
CA ARG A 19 14.97 -5.99 4.20
C ARG A 19 13.68 -5.87 3.40
N LEU A 20 13.37 -6.86 2.56
CA LEU A 20 12.14 -6.86 1.78
C LEU A 20 10.93 -7.13 2.68
N GLU A 21 11.04 -8.07 3.63
CA GLU A 21 9.99 -8.34 4.61
C GLU A 21 9.69 -7.11 5.47
N GLU A 22 10.71 -6.37 5.92
CA GLU A 22 10.51 -5.13 6.68
C GLU A 22 9.77 -4.07 5.86
N LYS A 23 10.15 -3.89 4.59
CA LYS A 23 9.45 -2.97 3.66
C LYS A 23 8.01 -3.37 3.42
N ILE A 24 7.73 -4.66 3.22
CA ILE A 24 6.36 -5.18 3.03
C ILE A 24 5.53 -4.93 4.29
N LYS A 25 6.11 -5.15 5.47
CA LYS A 25 5.42 -4.93 6.75
C LYS A 25 5.07 -3.45 6.96
N LEU A 26 6.00 -2.54 6.64
CA LEU A 26 5.73 -1.10 6.68
C LEU A 26 4.63 -0.70 5.69
N SER A 27 4.69 -1.21 4.45
CA SER A 27 3.68 -0.90 3.41
C SER A 27 2.30 -1.49 3.72
N SER A 28 2.23 -2.65 4.39
CA SER A 28 0.97 -3.29 4.78
C SER A 28 0.26 -2.56 5.91
N ASN A 29 0.99 -1.83 6.77
CA ASN A 29 0.38 -0.97 7.79
C ASN A 29 -0.25 0.31 7.19
N GLU A 30 0.10 0.67 5.96
CA GLU A 30 -0.43 1.86 5.27
C GLU A 30 -1.66 1.55 4.40
N THR A 31 -1.97 0.27 4.16
CA THR A 31 -3.13 -0.13 3.37
C THR A 31 -4.33 -0.38 4.27
N GLU A 32 -4.97 0.70 4.69
CA GLU A 32 -6.36 0.67 5.18
C GLU A 32 -7.21 0.13 4.01
N VAL A 33 -7.47 -1.17 3.98
CA VAL A 33 -8.35 -1.78 2.98
C VAL A 33 -9.78 -1.34 3.31
N VAL A 34 -10.20 -0.21 2.74
CA VAL A 34 -11.60 0.25 2.80
C VAL A 34 -12.44 -0.77 2.02
N THR A 35 -12.99 -1.74 2.75
CA THR A 35 -13.86 -2.82 2.24
C THR A 35 -15.32 -2.39 2.23
N ASP A 36 -15.60 -1.11 2.46
CA ASP A 36 -16.95 -0.57 2.48
C ASP A 36 -17.35 -0.04 1.11
N ASN A 37 -18.49 -0.52 0.62
CA ASN A 37 -19.17 0.07 -0.54
C ASN A 37 -19.85 1.42 -0.20
N GLU A 38 -19.67 1.93 1.02
CA GLU A 38 -20.24 3.17 1.51
C GLU A 38 -19.13 4.19 1.79
N LEU A 39 -19.22 5.35 1.15
CA LEU A 39 -18.30 6.45 1.38
C LEU A 39 -18.83 7.28 2.56
N THR A 40 -18.33 6.99 3.76
CA THR A 40 -18.69 7.75 4.97
C THR A 40 -18.19 9.20 4.87
N ARG A 41 -18.80 10.11 5.64
CA ARG A 41 -18.39 11.53 5.67
C ARG A 41 -16.91 11.68 6.03
N GLU A 42 -16.43 10.89 6.98
CA GLU A 42 -15.04 10.89 7.41
C GLU A 42 -14.08 10.49 6.26
N LEU A 43 -14.45 9.47 5.47
CA LEU A 43 -13.67 9.06 4.30
C LEU A 43 -13.69 10.12 3.18
N MET A 44 -14.82 10.79 2.97
CA MET A 44 -14.90 11.96 2.07
C MET A 44 -13.91 13.04 2.50
N GLU A 45 -13.93 13.44 3.77
CA GLU A 45 -13.06 14.51 4.26
C GLU A 45 -11.58 14.12 4.22
N LYS A 46 -11.25 12.85 4.47
CA LYS A 46 -9.88 12.34 4.50
C LYS A 46 -9.28 12.19 3.10
N TYR A 47 -10.03 11.66 2.13
CA TYR A 47 -9.47 11.22 0.85
C TYR A 47 -10.01 11.94 -0.38
N VAL A 48 -11.15 12.62 -0.29
CA VAL A 48 -11.77 13.29 -1.44
C VAL A 48 -11.43 14.77 -1.43
N GLU A 49 -10.93 15.27 -2.56
CA GLU A 49 -10.70 16.70 -2.80
C GLU A 49 -11.98 17.35 -3.35
N SER A 50 -12.64 16.72 -4.31
CA SER A 50 -13.86 17.23 -4.92
C SER A 50 -14.71 16.12 -5.55
N VAL A 51 -16.02 16.35 -5.67
CA VAL A 51 -16.97 15.45 -6.34
C VAL A 51 -17.76 16.24 -7.37
N ILE A 52 -17.80 15.74 -8.60
CA ILE A 52 -18.58 16.30 -9.70
C ILE A 52 -19.85 15.47 -9.85
N CYS A 53 -21.00 16.11 -9.66
CA CYS A 53 -22.32 15.50 -9.75
C CYS A 53 -23.14 16.11 -10.89
N GLU A 54 -23.91 15.27 -11.59
CA GLU A 54 -24.95 15.69 -12.52
C GLU A 54 -26.31 15.27 -11.95
N GLY A 55 -27.06 16.24 -11.43
CA GLY A 55 -28.27 15.97 -10.65
C GLY A 55 -27.95 15.16 -9.38
N SER A 56 -28.52 13.96 -9.28
CA SER A 56 -28.29 13.03 -8.16
C SER A 56 -27.27 11.93 -8.47
N ILE A 57 -26.56 12.01 -9.60
CA ILE A 57 -25.59 11.00 -10.04
C ILE A 57 -24.17 11.54 -9.92
N VAL A 58 -23.30 10.79 -9.24
CA VAL A 58 -21.86 11.10 -9.17
C VAL A 58 -21.21 10.73 -10.50
N GLN A 59 -20.61 11.70 -11.16
CA GLN A 59 -19.92 11.52 -12.44
C GLN A 59 -18.43 11.28 -12.25
N LYS A 60 -17.81 12.01 -11.31
CA LYS A 60 -16.38 11.94 -11.06
C LYS A 60 -16.02 12.30 -9.63
N ILE A 61 -15.12 11.54 -9.04
CA ILE A 61 -14.48 11.84 -7.75
C ILE A 61 -13.03 12.24 -8.03
N ILE A 62 -12.60 13.36 -7.45
CA ILE A 62 -11.22 13.83 -7.43
C ILE A 62 -10.68 13.50 -6.04
N TRP A 63 -9.68 12.61 -6.00
CA TRP A 63 -9.00 12.18 -4.78
C TRP A 63 -7.84 13.11 -4.46
N LYS A 64 -7.51 13.27 -3.18
CA LYS A 64 -6.33 14.01 -2.70
C LYS A 64 -5.02 13.29 -3.02
#